data_AF-A0A2G6PKW3-F1
#
_entry.id   AF-A0A2G6PKW3-F1
#
_cell.length_a   1.000
_cell.length_b   1.000
_cell.length_c   1.000
_cell.angle_alpha   90.00
_cell.angle_beta   90.00
_cell.angle_gamma   90.00
#
_symmetry.space_group_name_H-M   'P 1'
#
loop_
_entity.id
_entity.type
_entity.pdbx_description
1 polymer ?
#
loop_
_entity_poly.entity_id
_entity_poly.type
_entity_poly.pdbx_seq_one_letter_code
_entity_poly.pdbx_strand_id
1 'polypeptide(L)'
;MFKLLNRFAWVISLIAAFSFSLFVDRDGPFDDEGFISFIIVLLIFKFIILRKAYIEERVTFFVNAISNNKTIKSSLGTTRESLNILQKNEVDSLEKTNSYLSLQDDVNSLETSKKPLAQDNTSKENIYNTKKVESKASSIEIEEREFLQTDISEPSLSKPSLVEVFFEKTGELIKNFFSENILAKIGGILIFLCALFFLRLGFELVGNFGKIIIGMLVGFTVYGAGIFLDKKGLNDQAIVLLGIAILINFLVILSGRYLLGDVNSPYMSSGITFFFLILNTIFAVVTSFIYSSRTLLLFGFLCSFINPLFFIEDLQTYIIVGYSLIVSLGGLFLGFKKSDDILSIGIFVLANIIFLLVPFSGDIGWIVKLISSALVGVVTLFVIYKNNPKLLKFVFPINYIVIIFML
;
A
#
# COMPACT_ATOMS: atom_id res chain seq x y z
N MET A 1 -0.20 5.03 -22.81
CA MET A 1 -1.16 4.44 -21.86
C MET A 1 -2.53 4.14 -22.50
N PHE A 2 -3.08 5.04 -23.33
CA PHE A 2 -4.34 4.86 -24.08
C PHE A 2 -4.44 3.55 -24.87
N LYS A 3 -3.37 3.18 -25.60
CA LYS A 3 -3.30 1.90 -26.32
C LYS A 3 -3.34 0.68 -25.39
N LEU A 4 -2.86 0.78 -24.15
CA LEU A 4 -2.80 -0.35 -23.22
C LEU A 4 -4.17 -0.61 -22.58
N LEU A 5 -4.88 0.44 -22.16
CA LEU A 5 -6.22 0.32 -21.57
C LEU A 5 -7.25 -0.13 -22.61
N ASN A 6 -7.16 0.39 -23.84
CA ASN A 6 -8.02 -0.03 -24.94
C ASN A 6 -7.75 -1.48 -25.35
N ARG A 7 -6.48 -1.91 -25.38
CA ARG A 7 -6.11 -3.32 -25.58
C ARG A 7 -6.60 -4.21 -24.43
N PHE A 8 -6.55 -3.73 -23.18
CA PHE A 8 -7.03 -4.48 -22.02
C PHE A 8 -8.55 -4.66 -22.05
N ALA A 9 -9.31 -3.62 -22.40
CA ALA A 9 -10.76 -3.69 -22.60
C ALA A 9 -11.11 -4.64 -23.75
N TRP A 10 -10.37 -4.62 -24.85
CA TRP A 10 -10.52 -5.57 -25.95
C TRP A 10 -10.24 -7.00 -25.53
N VAL A 11 -9.16 -7.24 -24.78
CA VAL A 11 -8.77 -8.57 -24.29
C VAL A 11 -9.80 -9.10 -23.29
N ILE A 12 -10.30 -8.28 -22.37
CA ILE A 12 -11.38 -8.68 -21.45
C ILE A 12 -12.67 -9.00 -22.22
N SER A 13 -13.03 -8.19 -23.22
CA SER A 13 -14.21 -8.44 -24.04
C SER A 13 -14.08 -9.72 -24.87
N LEU A 14 -12.87 -10.02 -25.34
CA LEU A 14 -12.58 -11.21 -26.15
C LEU A 14 -12.48 -12.47 -25.27
N ILE A 15 -11.91 -12.38 -24.07
CA ILE A 15 -11.92 -13.46 -23.07
C ILE A 15 -13.34 -13.72 -22.59
N ALA A 16 -14.13 -12.69 -22.31
CA ALA A 16 -15.53 -12.85 -21.94
C ALA A 16 -16.35 -13.51 -23.06
N ALA A 17 -16.13 -13.10 -24.31
CA ALA A 17 -16.79 -13.72 -25.47
C ALA A 17 -16.32 -15.17 -25.72
N PHE A 18 -15.03 -15.46 -25.52
CA PHE A 18 -14.44 -16.79 -25.75
C PHE A 18 -14.80 -17.78 -24.62
N SER A 19 -14.76 -17.33 -23.36
CA SER A 19 -15.30 -18.09 -22.24
C SER A 19 -16.78 -18.36 -22.49
N PHE A 20 -17.55 -17.36 -22.95
CA PHE A 20 -18.96 -17.55 -23.29
C PHE A 20 -19.19 -18.58 -24.42
N SER A 21 -18.39 -18.56 -25.51
CA SER A 21 -18.53 -19.55 -26.60
C SER A 21 -18.22 -20.98 -26.16
N LEU A 22 -17.33 -21.17 -25.18
CA LEU A 22 -17.04 -22.49 -24.61
C LEU A 22 -18.16 -23.01 -23.70
N PHE A 23 -19.09 -22.14 -23.27
CA PHE A 23 -20.25 -22.51 -22.44
C PHE A 23 -21.52 -22.80 -23.25
N VAL A 24 -21.62 -22.30 -24.50
CA VAL A 24 -22.77 -22.56 -25.39
C VAL A 24 -22.86 -24.04 -25.82
N ASP A 25 -21.75 -24.77 -25.76
CA ASP A 25 -21.63 -26.11 -26.34
C ASP A 25 -21.79 -27.27 -25.31
N ARG A 26 -22.26 -26.99 -24.08
CA ARG A 26 -22.32 -28.00 -23.01
C ARG A 26 -23.71 -28.13 -22.36
N ASP A 27 -24.63 -28.70 -23.13
CA ASP A 27 -25.79 -29.53 -22.72
C ASP A 27 -26.66 -29.08 -21.51
N GLY A 28 -27.20 -27.86 -21.57
CA GLY A 28 -28.32 -27.49 -20.71
C GLY A 28 -29.19 -26.40 -21.33
N PRO A 29 -30.53 -26.42 -21.17
CA PRO A 29 -31.39 -25.35 -21.65
C PRO A 29 -31.11 -24.10 -20.81
N PHE A 30 -30.31 -23.19 -21.36
CA PHE A 30 -30.24 -21.83 -20.87
C PHE A 30 -31.53 -21.13 -21.28
N ASP A 31 -32.34 -20.71 -20.31
CA ASP A 31 -33.45 -19.80 -20.58
C ASP A 31 -32.89 -18.49 -21.14
N ASP A 32 -33.50 -18.00 -22.22
CA ASP A 32 -33.14 -16.78 -22.95
C ASP A 32 -32.97 -15.55 -22.03
N GLU A 33 -33.60 -15.57 -20.86
CA GLU A 33 -33.53 -14.52 -19.83
C GLU A 33 -32.13 -14.34 -19.23
N GLY A 34 -31.36 -15.43 -19.06
CA GLY A 34 -29.98 -15.37 -18.56
C GLY A 34 -29.04 -14.71 -19.55
N PHE A 35 -29.24 -14.97 -20.84
CA PHE A 35 -28.47 -14.38 -21.94
C PHE A 35 -28.73 -12.88 -22.07
N ILE A 36 -30.01 -12.48 -22.04
CA ILE A 36 -30.41 -11.07 -22.13
C ILE A 36 -29.86 -10.28 -20.94
N SER A 37 -29.95 -10.82 -19.72
CA SER A 37 -29.41 -10.18 -18.52
C SER A 37 -27.90 -9.97 -18.61
N PHE A 38 -27.15 -10.93 -19.16
CA PHE A 38 -25.71 -10.83 -19.37
C PHE A 38 -25.34 -9.78 -20.44
N ILE A 39 -26.07 -9.75 -21.56
CA ILE A 39 -25.87 -8.71 -22.60
C ILE A 39 -26.16 -7.32 -22.03
N ILE A 40 -27.20 -7.17 -21.21
CA ILE A 40 -27.52 -5.90 -20.56
C ILE A 40 -26.37 -5.46 -19.64
N VAL A 41 -25.79 -6.36 -18.84
CA VAL A 41 -24.63 -6.04 -18.00
C VAL A 41 -23.41 -5.64 -18.83
N LEU A 42 -23.12 -6.34 -19.93
CA LEU A 42 -22.03 -5.96 -20.85
C LEU A 42 -22.28 -4.60 -21.53
N LEU A 43 -23.52 -4.31 -21.92
CA LEU A 43 -23.90 -3.03 -22.50
C LEU A 43 -23.81 -1.89 -21.50
N ILE A 44 -24.24 -2.10 -20.25
CA ILE A 44 -24.09 -1.13 -19.15
C ILE A 44 -22.61 -0.88 -18.86
N PHE A 45 -21.80 -1.95 -18.79
CA PHE A 45 -20.36 -1.85 -18.57
C PHE A 45 -19.68 -1.08 -19.72
N LYS A 46 -20.04 -1.38 -20.97
CA LYS A 46 -19.59 -0.62 -22.15
C LYS A 46 -20.03 0.83 -22.08
N PHE A 47 -21.27 1.10 -21.71
CA PHE A 47 -21.80 2.46 -21.66
C PHE A 47 -21.13 3.32 -20.57
N ILE A 48 -20.85 2.74 -19.40
CA ILE A 48 -20.25 3.45 -18.26
C ILE A 48 -18.73 3.62 -18.45
N ILE A 49 -18.01 2.57 -18.81
CA ILE A 49 -16.54 2.56 -18.79
C ILE A 49 -15.93 2.97 -20.13
N LEU A 50 -16.58 2.65 -21.26
CA LEU A 50 -16.08 2.98 -22.60
C LEU A 50 -16.60 4.32 -23.13
N ARG A 51 -17.29 5.14 -22.31
CA ARG A 51 -17.69 6.49 -22.74
C ARG A 51 -16.44 7.32 -22.98
N LYS A 52 -16.24 7.74 -24.23
CA LYS A 52 -15.08 8.51 -24.69
C LYS A 52 -14.75 9.70 -23.78
N ALA A 53 -15.77 10.42 -23.33
CA ALA A 53 -15.63 11.54 -22.39
C ALA A 53 -15.01 11.15 -21.03
N TYR A 54 -15.41 10.00 -20.46
CA TYR A 54 -14.85 9.51 -19.20
C TYR A 54 -13.38 9.09 -19.35
N ILE A 55 -13.06 8.45 -20.48
CA ILE A 55 -11.68 8.07 -20.81
C ILE A 55 -10.83 9.32 -21.03
N GLU A 56 -11.31 10.31 -21.78
CA GLU A 56 -10.60 11.57 -22.03
C GLU A 56 -10.35 12.32 -20.72
N GLU A 57 -11.37 12.53 -19.88
CA GLU A 57 -11.28 13.23 -18.59
C GLU A 57 -10.27 12.58 -17.63
N ARG A 58 -10.31 11.24 -17.49
CA ARG A 58 -9.36 10.54 -16.61
C ARG A 58 -7.97 10.49 -17.22
N VAL A 59 -7.83 10.45 -18.55
CA VAL A 59 -6.51 10.50 -19.21
C VAL A 59 -5.86 11.86 -19.04
N THR A 60 -6.59 12.98 -19.23
CA THR A 60 -6.04 14.31 -18.94
C THR A 60 -5.66 14.43 -17.47
N PHE A 61 -6.46 13.90 -16.54
CA PHE A 61 -6.09 13.83 -15.13
C PHE A 61 -4.75 13.11 -14.90
N PHE A 62 -4.55 11.92 -15.49
CA PHE A 62 -3.28 11.18 -15.37
C PHE A 62 -2.10 11.88 -16.05
N VAL A 63 -2.30 12.46 -17.23
CA VAL A 63 -1.25 13.19 -17.95
C VAL A 63 -0.82 14.42 -17.14
N ASN A 64 -1.76 15.14 -16.56
CA ASN A 64 -1.48 16.29 -15.70
C ASN A 64 -0.78 15.86 -14.40
N ALA A 65 -1.21 14.77 -13.76
CA ALA A 65 -0.56 14.24 -12.57
C ALA A 65 0.89 13.80 -12.84
N ILE A 66 1.16 13.13 -13.97
CA ILE A 66 2.51 12.72 -14.37
C ILE A 66 3.37 13.94 -14.72
N SER A 67 2.81 14.93 -15.44
CA SER A 67 3.51 16.16 -15.81
C SER A 67 3.92 16.93 -14.56
N ASN A 68 3.00 17.14 -13.61
CA ASN A 68 3.29 17.84 -12.35
C ASN A 68 4.36 17.13 -11.52
N ASN A 69 4.36 15.80 -11.49
CA ASN A 69 5.38 15.04 -10.75
C ASN A 69 6.78 15.18 -11.40
N LYS A 70 6.85 15.34 -12.73
CA LYS A 70 8.11 15.61 -13.44
C LYS A 70 8.64 17.01 -13.13
N THR A 71 7.74 18.00 -13.04
CA THR A 71 8.08 19.39 -12.66
C THR A 71 8.56 19.49 -11.21
N ILE A 72 7.94 18.74 -10.29
CA ILE A 72 8.38 18.65 -8.88
C ILE A 72 9.76 17.98 -8.78
N LYS A 73 10.03 16.96 -9.60
CA LYS A 73 11.34 16.29 -9.64
C LYS A 73 12.43 17.20 -10.21
N SER A 74 12.12 18.04 -11.20
CA SER A 74 13.07 19.04 -11.70
C SER A 74 13.29 20.17 -10.69
N SER A 75 12.25 20.65 -10.01
CA SER A 75 12.40 21.71 -9.00
C SER A 75 13.25 21.25 -7.82
N LEU A 76 13.03 20.02 -7.33
CA LEU A 76 13.85 19.40 -6.28
C LEU A 76 15.32 19.18 -6.70
N GLY A 77 15.57 18.93 -8.00
CA GLY A 77 16.92 18.87 -8.54
C GLY A 77 17.65 20.21 -8.40
N THR A 78 17.03 21.29 -8.84
CA THR A 78 17.54 22.67 -8.66
C THR A 78 17.72 23.04 -7.18
N THR A 79 16.77 22.66 -6.30
CA THR A 79 16.90 22.96 -4.87
C THR A 79 18.09 22.25 -4.23
N ARG A 80 18.34 20.99 -4.61
CA ARG A 80 19.48 20.21 -4.13
C ARG A 80 20.82 20.75 -4.63
N GLU A 81 20.84 21.23 -5.87
CA GLU A 81 22.02 21.89 -6.44
C GLU A 81 22.32 23.21 -5.74
N SER A 82 21.30 24.03 -5.46
CA SER A 82 21.46 25.26 -4.65
C SER A 82 21.92 24.98 -3.21
N LEU A 83 21.47 23.88 -2.60
CA LEU A 83 21.89 23.47 -1.25
C LEU A 83 23.35 23.02 -1.21
N ASN A 84 23.80 22.28 -2.23
CA ASN A 84 25.19 21.87 -2.35
C ASN A 84 26.12 23.08 -2.58
N ILE A 85 25.68 24.09 -3.33
CA ILE A 85 26.43 25.33 -3.53
C ILE A 85 26.54 26.11 -2.22
N LEU A 86 25.46 26.20 -1.44
CA LEU A 86 25.47 26.88 -0.14
C LEU A 86 26.39 26.17 0.87
N GLN A 87 26.32 24.84 0.98
CA GLN A 87 27.22 24.08 1.85
C GLN A 87 28.69 24.23 1.45
N LYS A 88 28.98 24.23 0.14
CA LYS A 88 30.35 24.44 -0.35
C LYS A 88 30.87 25.83 0.01
N ASN A 89 30.06 26.87 -0.19
CA ASN A 89 30.43 28.24 0.17
C ASN A 89 30.65 28.42 1.68
N GLU A 90 29.87 27.72 2.51
CA GLU A 90 30.03 27.76 3.97
C GLU A 90 31.34 27.11 4.41
N VAL A 91 31.68 25.94 3.84
CA VAL A 91 32.98 25.27 4.08
C VAL A 91 34.15 26.14 3.62
N ASP A 92 34.08 26.70 2.41
CA ASP A 92 35.12 27.58 1.86
C ASP A 92 35.28 28.87 2.72
N SER A 93 34.21 29.35 3.34
CA SER A 93 34.26 30.51 4.24
C SER A 93 34.93 30.18 5.58
N LEU A 94 34.64 29.02 6.15
CA LEU A 94 35.26 28.55 7.40
C LEU A 94 36.75 28.27 7.22
N GLU A 95 37.15 27.72 6.07
CA GLU A 95 38.55 27.47 5.74
C GLU A 95 39.34 28.77 5.59
N LYS A 96 38.74 29.81 4.99
CA LYS A 96 39.32 31.15 4.96
C LYS A 96 39.45 31.75 6.36
N THR A 97 38.42 31.66 7.20
CA THR A 97 38.48 32.19 8.57
C THR A 97 39.58 31.52 9.40
N ASN A 98 39.76 30.20 9.27
CA ASN A 98 40.84 29.47 9.93
C ASN A 98 42.23 29.90 9.43
N SER A 99 42.37 30.20 8.14
CA SER A 99 43.63 30.72 7.58
C SER A 99 43.98 32.13 8.08
N TYR A 100 43.00 32.97 8.42
CA TYR A 100 43.26 34.28 9.03
C TYR A 100 43.65 34.18 10.50
N LEU A 101 43.04 33.24 11.25
CA LEU A 101 43.38 32.97 12.65
C LEU A 101 44.83 32.48 12.80
N SER A 102 45.31 31.59 11.92
CA SER A 102 46.70 31.13 11.96
C SER A 102 47.71 32.25 11.68
N LEU A 103 47.36 33.23 10.84
CA LEU A 103 48.21 34.40 10.57
C LEU A 103 48.21 35.41 11.73
N GLN A 104 47.14 35.47 12.52
CA GLN A 104 47.04 36.35 13.68
C GLN A 104 47.88 35.85 14.86
N ASP A 105 47.97 34.53 15.04
CA ASP A 105 48.83 33.90 16.04
C ASP A 105 50.33 34.11 15.74
N ASP A 106 50.71 34.10 14.46
CA ASP A 106 52.09 34.42 14.03
C ASP A 106 52.45 35.89 14.30
N VAL A 107 51.51 36.83 14.13
CA VAL A 107 51.74 38.27 14.41
C VAL A 107 51.84 38.55 15.91
N ASN A 108 51.02 37.89 16.75
CA ASN A 108 51.09 38.04 18.21
C ASN A 108 52.38 37.45 18.80
N SER A 109 53.01 36.49 18.14
CA SER A 109 54.30 35.93 18.55
C SER A 109 55.49 36.90 18.33
N LEU A 110 55.34 37.89 17.45
CA LEU A 110 56.39 38.87 17.11
C LEU A 110 56.36 40.14 17.99
N GLU A 111 55.25 40.43 18.67
CA GLU A 111 55.13 41.63 19.53
C GLU A 111 55.66 41.46 20.96
N THR A 112 56.11 40.26 21.37
CA THR A 112 56.63 40.03 22.74
C THR A 112 58.10 40.38 22.95
N SER A 113 58.76 41.04 22.00
CA SER A 113 60.15 41.54 22.14
C SER A 113 60.23 43.06 21.99
N LYS A 114 59.74 43.82 22.97
CA LYS A 114 60.17 45.21 23.21
C LYS A 114 59.81 45.68 24.63
N LYS A 115 60.84 45.79 25.48
CA LYS A 115 60.87 46.56 26.74
C LYS A 115 60.94 48.07 26.39
N PRO A 116 60.22 48.97 27.09
CA PRO A 116 60.81 49.77 28.20
C PRO A 116 59.80 50.09 29.33
N LEU A 117 60.20 50.15 30.61
CA LEU A 117 60.74 51.27 31.40
C LEU A 117 59.72 52.34 31.87
N ALA A 118 59.40 52.26 33.18
CA ALA A 118 59.25 53.30 34.21
C ALA A 118 58.26 54.48 34.10
N GLN A 119 57.46 54.61 35.20
CA GLN A 119 57.03 55.83 35.94
C GLN A 119 56.12 56.86 35.21
N ASP A 120 55.23 57.66 35.83
CA ASP A 120 54.76 57.92 37.20
C ASP A 120 53.53 58.87 37.08
N ASN A 121 52.60 58.87 38.04
CA ASN A 121 51.67 59.96 38.46
C ASN A 121 50.74 60.64 37.40
N THR A 122 49.51 61.14 37.63
CA THR A 122 48.75 61.66 38.78
C THR A 122 47.30 61.88 38.27
N SER A 123 46.24 61.50 39.01
CA SER A 123 45.31 62.38 39.77
C SER A 123 44.07 62.97 39.05
N LYS A 124 42.89 62.74 39.69
CA LYS A 124 41.62 63.54 39.71
C LYS A 124 40.74 63.50 38.43
N GLU A 125 39.41 63.48 38.46
CA GLU A 125 38.39 63.80 39.47
C GLU A 125 37.00 63.32 38.96
N ASN A 126 36.10 62.90 39.89
CA ASN A 126 34.64 63.19 39.93
C ASN A 126 33.69 62.62 38.82
N ILE A 127 32.42 62.20 39.03
CA ILE A 127 31.37 62.43 40.05
C ILE A 127 30.20 61.42 39.79
N TYR A 128 29.62 60.83 40.87
CA TYR A 128 28.23 60.36 41.17
C TYR A 128 27.39 59.54 40.14
N ASN A 129 26.51 58.56 40.46
CA ASN A 129 25.60 58.23 41.59
C ASN A 129 25.36 56.68 41.60
N THR A 130 25.43 55.92 42.70
CA THR A 130 24.50 55.75 43.86
C THR A 130 23.15 55.07 43.57
N LYS A 131 23.04 53.76 43.89
CA LYS A 131 21.95 53.11 44.68
C LYS A 131 22.28 51.61 44.86
N LYS A 132 22.79 51.19 46.01
CA LYS A 132 22.08 50.65 47.21
C LYS A 132 21.34 49.33 46.94
N VAL A 133 21.81 48.24 47.56
CA VAL A 133 21.09 47.40 48.57
C VAL A 133 21.96 46.18 48.95
N GLU A 134 22.34 46.17 50.23
CA GLU A 134 22.49 45.06 51.20
C GLU A 134 22.82 43.62 50.72
N SER A 135 24.00 43.09 51.10
CA SER A 135 24.27 42.33 52.36
C SER A 135 23.92 40.84 52.28
N LYS A 136 24.92 39.97 52.14
CA LYS A 136 25.30 39.00 53.19
C LYS A 136 26.55 38.22 52.79
N ALA A 137 27.50 38.15 53.71
CA ALA A 137 28.63 37.23 53.67
C ALA A 137 28.16 35.81 54.04
N SER A 138 28.62 34.81 53.31
CA SER A 138 29.00 33.51 53.90
C SER A 138 30.07 32.86 53.05
N SER A 139 31.19 32.58 53.71
CA SER A 139 32.26 31.65 53.36
C SER A 139 31.74 30.36 52.73
N ILE A 140 32.33 29.96 51.61
CA ILE A 140 32.22 28.60 51.07
C ILE A 140 33.62 28.00 51.08
N GLU A 141 33.77 27.01 51.96
CA GLU A 141 34.83 26.02 52.01
C GLU A 141 35.01 25.35 50.64
N ILE A 142 36.28 25.22 50.26
CA ILE A 142 36.71 24.39 49.15
C ILE A 142 36.62 22.95 49.64
N GLU A 143 35.50 22.29 49.31
CA GLU A 143 35.31 20.86 49.51
C GLU A 143 35.77 20.13 48.24
N GLU A 144 36.91 19.47 48.38
CA GLU A 144 37.54 18.55 47.44
C GLU A 144 36.57 17.40 47.10
N ARG A 145 35.90 17.50 45.95
CA ARG A 145 35.09 16.39 45.42
C ARG A 145 35.97 15.43 44.62
N GLU A 146 36.05 14.21 45.13
CA GLU A 146 36.49 13.01 44.45
C GLU A 146 35.97 12.94 43.01
N PHE A 147 36.92 12.78 42.09
CA PHE A 147 36.68 12.34 40.72
C PHE A 147 36.08 10.93 40.75
N LEU A 148 34.75 10.84 40.73
CA LEU A 148 34.06 9.64 40.29
C LEU A 148 34.32 9.47 38.78
N GLN A 149 35.20 8.52 38.45
CA GLN A 149 35.22 7.86 37.14
C GLN A 149 33.81 7.34 36.85
N THR A 150 33.04 8.12 36.11
CA THR A 150 31.87 7.62 35.41
C THR A 150 32.42 6.98 34.15
N ASP A 151 32.45 5.64 34.14
CA ASP A 151 32.56 4.86 32.92
C ASP A 151 31.51 5.38 31.95
N ILE A 152 31.98 6.12 30.93
CA ILE A 152 31.19 6.46 29.76
C ILE A 152 31.12 5.18 28.95
N SER A 153 30.23 4.28 29.35
CA SER A 153 29.73 3.24 28.47
C SER A 153 29.11 3.96 27.27
N GLU A 154 29.82 3.95 26.13
CA GLU A 154 29.24 4.37 24.86
C GLU A 154 27.86 3.70 24.74
N PRO A 155 26.76 4.47 24.57
CA PRO A 155 25.49 3.87 24.29
C PRO A 155 25.65 3.14 22.96
N SER A 156 25.77 1.81 23.04
CA SER A 156 25.80 0.97 21.86
C SER A 156 24.53 1.28 21.07
N LEU A 157 24.71 2.07 20.01
CA LEU A 157 23.65 2.48 19.12
C LEU A 157 23.32 1.23 18.29
N SER A 158 22.56 0.33 18.92
CA SER A 158 21.97 -0.82 18.27
C SER A 158 21.12 -0.26 17.14
N LYS A 159 21.65 -0.33 15.91
CA LYS A 159 20.89 0.05 14.72
C LYS A 159 19.59 -0.75 14.78
N PRO A 160 18.42 -0.10 14.78
CA PRO A 160 17.16 -0.81 14.87
C PRO A 160 17.11 -1.83 13.76
N SER A 161 16.71 -3.04 14.12
CA SER A 161 16.64 -4.12 13.15
C SER A 161 15.67 -3.70 12.04
N LEU A 162 15.99 -4.00 10.78
CA LEU A 162 15.11 -3.67 9.64
C LEU A 162 13.70 -4.27 9.79
N VAL A 163 13.59 -5.33 10.60
CA VAL A 163 12.35 -5.98 11.01
C VAL A 163 11.53 -5.09 11.93
N GLU A 164 12.12 -4.49 12.97
CA GLU A 164 11.44 -3.52 13.82
C GLU A 164 10.94 -2.31 13.01
N VAL A 165 11.76 -1.77 12.12
CA VAL A 165 11.36 -0.64 11.27
C VAL A 165 10.17 -1.01 10.36
N PHE A 166 10.09 -2.26 9.89
CA PHE A 166 8.98 -2.73 9.08
C PHE A 166 7.70 -2.92 9.92
N PHE A 167 7.80 -3.53 11.10
CA PHE A 167 6.67 -3.74 12.00
C PHE A 167 6.13 -2.43 12.58
N GLU A 168 7.01 -1.51 12.96
CA GLU A 168 6.65 -0.19 13.46
C GLU A 168 5.88 0.60 12.39
N LYS A 169 6.40 0.63 11.15
CA LYS A 169 5.74 1.29 10.02
C LYS A 169 4.39 0.65 9.66
N THR A 170 4.27 -0.67 9.80
CA THR A 170 3.00 -1.38 9.54
C THR A 170 2.00 -1.12 10.67
N GLY A 171 2.46 -1.10 11.92
CA GLY A 171 1.65 -0.77 13.10
C GLY A 171 1.13 0.67 13.05
N GLU A 172 1.97 1.62 12.63
CA GLU A 172 1.58 3.02 12.43
C GLU A 172 0.55 3.16 11.31
N LEU A 173 0.69 2.43 10.20
CA LEU A 173 -0.31 2.39 9.13
C LEU A 173 -1.66 1.83 9.61
N ILE A 174 -1.66 0.77 10.41
CA ILE A 174 -2.89 0.18 10.97
C ILE A 174 -3.51 1.14 11.98
N LYS A 175 -2.70 1.76 12.86
CA LYS A 175 -3.16 2.72 13.86
C LYS A 175 -3.79 3.94 13.20
N ASN A 176 -3.11 4.55 12.22
CA ASN A 176 -3.60 5.70 11.47
C ASN A 176 -4.85 5.33 10.66
N PHE A 177 -4.91 4.09 10.16
CA PHE A 177 -6.14 3.57 9.58
C PHE A 177 -7.25 3.58 10.63
N PHE A 178 -7.15 2.90 11.77
CA PHE A 178 -8.25 2.86 12.74
C PHE A 178 -8.63 4.22 13.36
N SER A 179 -7.71 5.18 13.46
CA SER A 179 -8.00 6.50 14.02
C SER A 179 -8.75 7.45 13.09
N GLU A 180 -8.68 7.26 11.77
CA GLU A 180 -9.32 8.18 10.81
C GLU A 180 -10.72 7.71 10.41
N ASN A 181 -11.69 8.61 10.52
CA ASN A 181 -13.06 8.46 9.99
C ASN A 181 -13.80 7.19 10.46
N ILE A 182 -13.77 6.91 11.78
CA ILE A 182 -14.50 5.81 12.43
C ILE A 182 -15.97 5.72 11.98
N LEU A 183 -16.66 6.85 11.83
CA LEU A 183 -18.06 6.86 11.43
C LEU A 183 -18.28 6.31 10.01
N ALA A 184 -17.39 6.65 9.06
CA ALA A 184 -17.44 6.12 7.70
C ALA A 184 -17.16 4.61 7.69
N LYS A 185 -16.32 4.13 8.60
CA LYS A 185 -15.97 2.71 8.72
C LYS A 185 -17.07 1.89 9.35
N ILE A 186 -17.67 2.39 10.43
CA ILE A 186 -18.87 1.80 11.05
C ILE A 186 -20.03 1.81 10.04
N GLY A 187 -20.25 2.92 9.34
CA GLY A 187 -21.24 3.02 8.27
C GLY A 187 -21.00 1.99 7.16
N GLY A 188 -19.74 1.76 6.80
CA GLY A 188 -19.36 0.71 5.86
C GLY A 188 -19.66 -0.70 6.32
N ILE A 189 -19.32 -1.02 7.57
CA ILE A 189 -19.63 -2.31 8.18
C ILE A 189 -21.15 -2.51 8.26
N LEU A 190 -21.90 -1.46 8.59
CA LEU A 190 -23.36 -1.50 8.65
C LEU A 190 -23.97 -1.75 7.26
N ILE A 191 -23.49 -1.05 6.23
CA ILE A 191 -23.92 -1.25 4.84
C ILE A 191 -23.58 -2.68 4.39
N PHE A 192 -22.41 -3.19 4.76
CA PHE A 192 -21.99 -4.56 4.47
C PHE A 192 -22.90 -5.60 5.14
N LEU A 193 -23.20 -5.44 6.42
CA LEU A 193 -24.15 -6.29 7.16
C LEU A 193 -25.56 -6.20 6.57
N CYS A 194 -25.97 -5.01 6.12
CA CYS A 194 -27.26 -4.79 5.50
C CYS A 194 -27.36 -5.53 4.15
N ALA A 195 -26.30 -5.50 3.34
CA ALA A 195 -26.24 -6.29 2.10
C ALA A 195 -26.33 -7.80 2.37
N LEU A 196 -25.61 -8.30 3.38
CA LEU A 196 -25.71 -9.70 3.85
C LEU A 196 -27.13 -10.07 4.28
N PHE A 197 -27.74 -9.20 5.08
CA PHE A 197 -29.11 -9.37 5.57
C PHE A 197 -30.12 -9.45 4.41
N PHE A 198 -30.05 -8.53 3.45
CA PHE A 198 -30.96 -8.51 2.30
C PHE A 198 -30.76 -9.72 1.37
N LEU A 199 -29.53 -10.20 1.19
CA LEU A 199 -29.26 -11.42 0.42
C LEU A 199 -29.91 -12.66 1.06
N ARG A 200 -29.96 -12.74 2.39
CA ARG A 200 -30.48 -13.92 3.11
C ARG A 200 -31.99 -13.86 3.38
N LEU A 201 -32.52 -12.71 3.80
CA LEU A 201 -33.85 -12.60 4.41
C LEU A 201 -34.88 -11.83 3.59
N GLY A 202 -34.46 -10.93 2.70
CA GLY A 202 -35.36 -9.93 2.14
C GLY A 202 -36.30 -10.40 1.03
N PHE A 203 -36.05 -11.56 0.43
CA PHE A 203 -36.66 -11.88 -0.86
C PHE A 203 -37.01 -13.37 -1.02
N GLU A 204 -37.97 -13.88 -0.25
CA GLU A 204 -38.58 -15.17 -0.56
C GLU A 204 -39.27 -15.17 -1.94
N LEU A 205 -39.74 -14.00 -2.40
CA LEU A 205 -40.41 -13.79 -3.68
C LEU A 205 -39.44 -13.66 -4.88
N VAL A 206 -38.15 -13.39 -4.65
CA VAL A 206 -37.18 -13.21 -5.74
C VAL A 206 -36.33 -14.48 -5.84
N GLY A 207 -36.27 -15.07 -7.02
CA GLY A 207 -35.40 -16.20 -7.29
C GLY A 207 -33.93 -15.90 -6.94
N ASN A 208 -33.15 -16.94 -6.67
CA ASN A 208 -31.77 -16.79 -6.19
C ASN A 208 -30.87 -16.01 -7.17
N PHE A 209 -31.10 -16.17 -8.48
CA PHE A 209 -30.43 -15.35 -9.48
C PHE A 209 -30.77 -13.85 -9.35
N GLY A 210 -32.05 -13.52 -9.11
CA GLY A 210 -32.48 -12.14 -8.87
C GLY A 210 -31.86 -11.54 -7.61
N LYS A 211 -31.67 -12.32 -6.54
CA LYS A 211 -30.94 -11.88 -5.33
C LYS A 211 -29.49 -11.51 -5.63
N ILE A 212 -28.80 -12.29 -6.47
CA ILE A 212 -27.43 -11.98 -6.92
C ILE A 212 -27.43 -10.66 -7.71
N ILE A 213 -28.36 -10.49 -8.66
CA ILE A 213 -28.46 -9.25 -9.45
C ILE A 213 -28.70 -8.04 -8.54
N ILE A 214 -29.66 -8.13 -7.62
CA ILE A 214 -29.96 -7.06 -6.67
C ILE A 214 -28.73 -6.74 -5.82
N GLY A 215 -28.05 -7.76 -5.29
CA GLY A 215 -26.82 -7.59 -4.52
C GLY A 215 -25.73 -6.85 -5.29
N MET A 216 -25.49 -7.24 -6.55
CA MET A 216 -24.53 -6.55 -7.43
C MET A 216 -24.97 -5.11 -7.71
N LEU A 217 -26.27 -4.87 -7.93
CA LEU A 217 -26.83 -3.53 -8.15
C LEU A 217 -26.62 -2.64 -6.92
N VAL A 218 -26.81 -3.17 -5.71
CA VAL A 218 -26.49 -2.46 -4.47
C VAL A 218 -25.00 -2.13 -4.41
N GLY A 219 -24.12 -3.09 -4.67
CA GLY A 219 -22.66 -2.87 -4.72
C GLY A 219 -22.28 -1.76 -5.69
N PHE A 220 -22.80 -1.79 -6.92
CA PHE A 220 -22.56 -0.74 -7.91
C PHE A 220 -23.21 0.61 -7.57
N THR A 221 -24.33 0.63 -6.88
CA THR A 221 -24.97 1.87 -6.40
C THR A 221 -24.11 2.52 -5.33
N VAL A 222 -23.60 1.74 -4.37
CA VAL A 222 -22.64 2.21 -3.35
C VAL A 222 -21.35 2.69 -4.02
N TYR A 223 -20.87 2.00 -5.06
CA TYR A 223 -19.72 2.45 -5.85
C TYR A 223 -19.98 3.80 -6.52
N GLY A 224 -21.16 3.97 -7.14
CA GLY A 224 -21.59 5.23 -7.75
C GLY A 224 -21.69 6.37 -6.75
N ALA A 225 -22.18 6.09 -5.54
CA ALA A 225 -22.16 7.05 -4.43
C ALA A 225 -20.72 7.41 -4.03
N GLY A 226 -19.78 6.46 -4.05
CA GLY A 226 -18.35 6.72 -3.84
C GLY A 226 -17.79 7.69 -4.88
N ILE A 227 -18.08 7.47 -6.17
CA ILE A 227 -17.70 8.40 -7.24
C ILE A 227 -18.36 9.77 -7.06
N PHE A 228 -19.61 9.81 -6.59
CA PHE A 228 -20.30 11.08 -6.35
C PHE A 228 -19.66 11.88 -5.21
N LEU A 229 -19.20 11.23 -4.14
CA LEU A 229 -18.46 11.87 -3.05
C LEU A 229 -17.08 12.38 -3.52
N ASP A 230 -16.38 11.62 -4.36
CA ASP A 230 -15.12 12.05 -5.00
C ASP A 230 -15.32 13.37 -5.76
N LYS A 231 -16.40 13.48 -6.54
CA LYS A 231 -16.74 14.72 -7.26
C LYS A 231 -17.03 15.91 -6.34
N LYS A 232 -17.39 15.67 -5.09
CA LYS A 232 -17.60 16.71 -4.07
C LYS A 232 -16.33 17.07 -3.30
N GLY A 233 -15.18 16.48 -3.64
CA GLY A 233 -13.90 16.69 -2.97
C GLY A 233 -13.73 15.90 -1.67
N LEU A 234 -14.61 14.92 -1.40
CA LEU A 234 -14.60 14.09 -0.19
C LEU A 234 -13.83 12.79 -0.44
N ASN A 235 -12.56 12.92 -0.81
CA ASN A 235 -11.74 11.81 -1.35
C ASN A 235 -11.59 10.64 -0.38
N ASP A 236 -11.33 10.91 0.91
CA ASP A 236 -11.11 9.84 1.90
C ASP A 236 -12.38 9.01 2.13
N GLN A 237 -13.53 9.68 2.20
CA GLN A 237 -14.84 9.06 2.34
C GLN A 237 -15.21 8.27 1.09
N ALA A 238 -14.89 8.82 -0.09
CA ALA A 238 -15.06 8.13 -1.37
C ALA A 238 -14.25 6.84 -1.42
N ILE A 239 -12.95 6.86 -1.06
CA ILE A 239 -12.08 5.67 -1.07
C ILE A 239 -12.65 4.57 -0.17
N VAL A 240 -13.15 4.92 1.02
CA VAL A 240 -13.80 3.97 1.94
C VAL A 240 -15.04 3.37 1.28
N LEU A 241 -15.92 4.20 0.69
CA LEU A 241 -17.16 3.76 0.06
C LEU A 241 -16.92 2.88 -1.18
N LEU A 242 -15.90 3.18 -1.96
CA LEU A 242 -15.46 2.35 -3.09
C LEU A 242 -14.94 0.97 -2.61
N GLY A 243 -14.19 0.94 -1.51
CA GLY A 243 -13.77 -0.30 -0.86
C GLY A 243 -14.95 -1.15 -0.40
N ILE A 244 -15.93 -0.52 0.25
CA ILE A 244 -17.17 -1.19 0.70
C ILE A 244 -17.94 -1.76 -0.49
N ALA A 245 -18.05 -1.02 -1.59
CA ALA A 245 -18.70 -1.51 -2.81
C ALA A 245 -18.00 -2.74 -3.41
N ILE A 246 -16.66 -2.71 -3.50
CA ILE A 246 -15.86 -3.86 -3.96
C ILE A 246 -16.10 -5.07 -3.05
N LEU A 247 -16.16 -4.85 -1.74
CA LEU A 247 -16.41 -5.89 -0.75
C LEU A 247 -17.83 -6.49 -0.89
N ILE A 248 -18.85 -5.65 -1.08
CA ILE A 248 -20.21 -6.12 -1.36
C ILE A 248 -20.22 -7.02 -2.59
N ASN A 249 -19.56 -6.61 -3.68
CA ASN A 249 -19.51 -7.44 -4.89
C ASN A 249 -18.85 -8.80 -4.64
N PHE A 250 -17.72 -8.84 -3.90
CA PHE A 250 -17.10 -10.11 -3.52
C PHE A 250 -18.06 -11.00 -2.73
N LEU A 251 -18.75 -10.41 -1.76
CA LEU A 251 -19.69 -11.13 -0.93
C LEU A 251 -20.90 -11.64 -1.73
N VAL A 252 -21.44 -10.85 -2.65
CA VAL A 252 -22.56 -11.26 -3.51
C VAL A 252 -22.16 -12.44 -4.38
N ILE A 253 -20.95 -12.41 -4.97
CA ILE A 253 -20.41 -13.52 -5.76
C ILE A 253 -20.27 -14.80 -4.91
N LEU A 254 -19.72 -14.68 -3.69
CA LEU A 254 -19.61 -15.79 -2.74
C LEU A 254 -20.99 -16.31 -2.32
N SER A 255 -21.94 -15.40 -2.07
CA SER A 255 -23.29 -15.72 -1.63
C SER A 255 -24.05 -16.50 -2.69
N GLY A 256 -23.86 -16.15 -3.98
CA GLY A 256 -24.46 -16.85 -5.10
C GLY A 256 -24.07 -18.34 -5.16
N ARG A 257 -22.91 -18.70 -4.62
CA ARG A 257 -22.47 -20.10 -4.51
C ARG A 257 -22.93 -20.75 -3.21
N TYR A 258 -22.65 -20.12 -2.06
CA TYR A 258 -22.71 -20.79 -0.75
C TYR A 258 -23.93 -20.45 0.10
N LEU A 259 -24.46 -19.24 -0.01
CA LEU A 259 -25.56 -18.78 0.84
C LEU A 259 -26.92 -18.98 0.18
N LEU A 260 -26.95 -18.86 -1.15
CA LEU A 260 -28.17 -18.98 -1.93
C LEU A 260 -28.35 -20.38 -2.51
N GLY A 261 -27.24 -21.11 -2.74
CA GLY A 261 -27.18 -22.49 -3.20
C GLY A 261 -27.63 -23.50 -2.15
N ASP A 262 -28.32 -24.54 -2.59
CA ASP A 262 -28.40 -25.77 -1.79
C ASP A 262 -27.07 -26.51 -1.93
N VAL A 263 -26.60 -27.18 -0.87
CA VAL A 263 -25.26 -27.81 -0.82
C VAL A 263 -25.06 -28.79 -1.99
N ASN A 264 -26.15 -29.41 -2.45
CA ASN A 264 -26.16 -30.40 -3.53
C ASN A 264 -26.37 -29.81 -4.94
N SER A 265 -26.77 -28.54 -5.06
CA SER A 265 -27.03 -27.88 -6.34
C SER A 265 -26.70 -26.39 -6.27
N PRO A 266 -25.40 -26.02 -6.25
CA PRO A 266 -25.01 -24.61 -6.21
C PRO A 266 -25.48 -23.91 -7.49
N TYR A 267 -26.06 -22.71 -7.34
CA TYR A 267 -26.54 -21.92 -8.49
C TYR A 267 -25.42 -21.44 -9.41
N MET A 268 -24.22 -21.29 -8.87
CA MET A 268 -23.03 -20.95 -9.64
C MET A 268 -22.04 -22.11 -9.60
N SER A 269 -21.69 -22.60 -10.80
CA SER A 269 -20.56 -23.50 -10.94
C SER A 269 -19.29 -22.80 -10.46
N SER A 270 -18.33 -23.58 -9.98
CA SER A 270 -17.14 -23.00 -9.36
C SER A 270 -16.33 -22.18 -10.35
N GLY A 271 -16.20 -22.65 -11.59
CA GLY A 271 -15.54 -21.91 -12.66
C GLY A 271 -16.16 -20.52 -12.87
N ILE A 272 -17.50 -20.41 -12.83
CA ILE A 272 -18.20 -19.14 -12.96
C ILE A 272 -17.94 -18.25 -11.73
N THR A 273 -18.00 -18.80 -10.53
CA THR A 273 -17.69 -18.04 -9.30
C THR A 273 -16.26 -17.49 -9.35
N PHE A 274 -15.26 -18.31 -9.65
CA PHE A 274 -13.86 -17.88 -9.76
C PHE A 274 -13.66 -16.85 -10.87
N PHE A 275 -14.32 -17.01 -12.02
CA PHE A 275 -14.28 -16.01 -13.09
C PHE A 275 -14.77 -14.64 -12.61
N PHE A 276 -15.91 -14.59 -11.91
CA PHE A 276 -16.42 -13.34 -11.35
C PHE A 276 -15.54 -12.78 -10.23
N LEU A 277 -14.94 -13.62 -9.39
CA LEU A 277 -13.98 -13.17 -8.39
C LEU A 277 -12.77 -12.51 -9.05
N ILE A 278 -12.18 -13.12 -10.08
CA ILE A 278 -11.07 -12.53 -10.85
C ILE A 278 -11.50 -11.19 -11.47
N LEU A 279 -12.70 -11.14 -12.06
CA LEU A 279 -13.23 -9.91 -12.65
C LEU A 279 -13.39 -8.80 -11.60
N ASN A 280 -13.87 -9.14 -10.40
CA ASN A 280 -14.00 -8.20 -9.30
C ASN A 280 -12.63 -7.77 -8.73
N THR A 281 -11.63 -8.66 -8.71
CA THR A 281 -10.24 -8.31 -8.39
C THR A 281 -9.67 -7.31 -9.40
N ILE A 282 -9.88 -7.53 -10.70
CA ILE A 282 -9.46 -6.60 -11.76
C ILE A 282 -10.16 -5.25 -11.56
N PHE A 283 -11.46 -5.27 -11.26
CA PHE A 283 -12.22 -4.05 -10.96
C PHE A 283 -11.68 -3.30 -9.75
N ALA A 284 -11.32 -3.99 -8.67
CA ALA A 284 -10.71 -3.41 -7.48
C ALA A 284 -9.34 -2.78 -7.79
N VAL A 285 -8.50 -3.49 -8.56
CA VAL A 285 -7.20 -3.02 -9.02
C VAL A 285 -7.33 -1.78 -9.89
N VAL A 286 -8.23 -1.78 -10.88
CA VAL A 286 -8.47 -0.63 -11.75
C VAL A 286 -8.94 0.57 -10.93
N THR A 287 -9.90 0.37 -10.02
CA THR A 287 -10.38 1.42 -9.11
C THR A 287 -9.22 1.98 -8.28
N SER A 288 -8.35 1.13 -7.72
CA SER A 288 -7.19 1.59 -6.96
C SER A 288 -6.20 2.43 -7.79
N PHE A 289 -6.10 2.17 -9.10
CA PHE A 289 -5.30 3.02 -9.98
C PHE A 289 -5.96 4.36 -10.25
N ILE A 290 -7.26 4.37 -10.55
CA ILE A 290 -8.02 5.60 -10.78
C ILE A 290 -7.88 6.55 -9.57
N TYR A 291 -8.00 6.00 -8.37
CA TYR A 291 -7.91 6.75 -7.12
C TYR A 291 -6.49 6.89 -6.57
N SER A 292 -5.49 6.34 -7.27
CA SER A 292 -4.09 6.28 -6.81
C SER A 292 -3.92 5.80 -5.36
N SER A 293 -4.87 5.00 -4.86
CA SER A 293 -4.94 4.59 -3.47
C SER A 293 -4.24 3.25 -3.27
N ARG A 294 -3.11 3.28 -2.55
CA ARG A 294 -2.38 2.07 -2.16
C ARG A 294 -3.22 1.18 -1.25
N THR A 295 -3.97 1.80 -0.33
CA THR A 295 -4.86 1.09 0.60
C THR A 295 -5.93 0.30 -0.14
N LEU A 296 -6.54 0.89 -1.17
CA LEU A 296 -7.57 0.21 -1.96
C LEU A 296 -6.99 -0.95 -2.78
N LEU A 297 -5.75 -0.80 -3.27
CA LEU A 297 -5.03 -1.87 -3.98
C LEU A 297 -4.74 -3.06 -3.06
N LEU A 298 -4.18 -2.79 -1.87
CA LEU A 298 -3.89 -3.82 -0.86
C LEU A 298 -5.18 -4.49 -0.38
N PHE A 299 -6.23 -3.71 -0.15
CA PHE A 299 -7.55 -4.22 0.22
C PHE A 299 -8.14 -5.14 -0.84
N GLY A 300 -8.10 -4.74 -2.12
CA GLY A 300 -8.57 -5.55 -3.23
C GLY A 300 -7.85 -6.90 -3.30
N PHE A 301 -6.52 -6.92 -3.15
CA PHE A 301 -5.76 -8.17 -3.09
C PHE A 301 -6.06 -9.00 -1.84
N LEU A 302 -6.18 -8.37 -0.67
CA LEU A 302 -6.52 -9.05 0.57
C LEU A 302 -7.85 -9.79 0.45
N CYS A 303 -8.90 -9.10 -0.01
CA CYS A 303 -10.20 -9.74 -0.26
C CYS A 303 -10.06 -10.87 -1.29
N SER A 304 -9.29 -10.66 -2.35
CA SER A 304 -9.07 -11.68 -3.38
C SER A 304 -8.42 -12.94 -2.82
N PHE A 305 -7.49 -12.84 -1.87
CA PHE A 305 -6.86 -13.99 -1.22
C PHE A 305 -7.69 -14.59 -0.09
N ILE A 306 -8.58 -13.83 0.55
CA ILE A 306 -9.50 -14.39 1.53
C ILE A 306 -10.56 -15.27 0.83
N ASN A 307 -10.99 -14.92 -0.38
CA ASN A 307 -12.09 -15.62 -1.04
C ASN A 307 -11.85 -17.14 -1.18
N PRO A 308 -10.70 -17.65 -1.67
CA PRO A 308 -10.46 -19.08 -1.81
C PRO A 308 -10.54 -19.88 -0.51
N LEU A 309 -10.36 -19.23 0.65
CA LEU A 309 -10.48 -19.91 1.95
C LEU A 309 -11.90 -20.46 2.18
N PHE A 310 -12.92 -19.82 1.61
CA PHE A 310 -14.29 -20.30 1.65
C PHE A 310 -14.54 -21.52 0.74
N PHE A 311 -13.58 -21.89 -0.12
CA PHE A 311 -13.73 -22.99 -1.09
C PHE A 311 -12.95 -24.25 -0.72
N ILE A 312 -12.23 -24.25 0.42
CA ILE A 312 -11.28 -25.31 0.79
C ILE A 312 -11.95 -26.70 0.88
N GLU A 313 -13.23 -26.77 1.20
CA GLU A 313 -13.96 -28.03 1.39
C GLU A 313 -14.45 -28.67 0.08
N ASP A 314 -14.55 -27.92 -1.02
CA ASP A 314 -15.28 -28.30 -2.24
C ASP A 314 -14.52 -29.25 -3.20
N LEU A 315 -13.48 -29.97 -2.75
CA LEU A 315 -12.65 -30.91 -3.54
C LEU A 315 -12.02 -30.34 -4.84
N GLN A 316 -12.12 -29.03 -5.07
CA GLN A 316 -11.65 -28.38 -6.30
C GLN A 316 -10.31 -27.66 -6.11
N THR A 317 -9.40 -28.41 -5.50
CA THR A 317 -8.09 -27.97 -5.06
C THR A 317 -7.28 -27.30 -6.19
N TYR A 318 -7.35 -27.85 -7.41
CA TYR A 318 -6.67 -27.30 -8.59
C TYR A 318 -7.19 -25.92 -9.00
N ILE A 319 -8.49 -25.68 -8.86
CA ILE A 319 -9.09 -24.40 -9.25
C ILE A 319 -8.69 -23.31 -8.24
N ILE A 320 -8.65 -23.64 -6.95
CA ILE A 320 -8.18 -22.73 -5.90
C ILE A 320 -6.72 -22.32 -6.13
N VAL A 321 -5.85 -23.30 -6.42
CA VAL A 321 -4.44 -23.02 -6.70
C VAL A 321 -4.29 -22.21 -7.98
N GLY A 322 -5.01 -22.56 -9.05
CA GLY A 322 -5.01 -21.81 -10.31
C GLY A 322 -5.46 -20.36 -10.13
N TYR A 323 -6.57 -20.13 -9.44
CA TYR A 323 -7.05 -18.78 -9.10
C TYR A 323 -5.99 -18.00 -8.31
N SER A 324 -5.46 -18.61 -7.25
CA SER A 324 -4.50 -17.96 -6.37
C SER A 324 -3.23 -17.61 -7.12
N LEU A 325 -2.74 -18.50 -7.98
CA LEU A 325 -1.60 -18.26 -8.84
C LEU A 325 -1.83 -17.08 -9.81
N ILE A 326 -3.00 -16.99 -10.44
CA ILE A 326 -3.36 -15.88 -11.33
C ILE A 326 -3.35 -14.55 -10.56
N VAL A 327 -3.99 -14.52 -9.39
CA VAL A 327 -4.04 -13.31 -8.54
C VAL A 327 -2.64 -12.93 -8.06
N SER A 328 -1.82 -13.90 -7.66
CA SER A 328 -0.44 -13.69 -7.22
C SER A 328 0.45 -13.13 -8.32
N LEU A 329 0.44 -13.74 -9.50
CA LEU A 329 1.24 -13.27 -10.63
C LEU A 329 0.79 -11.87 -11.08
N GLY A 330 -0.52 -11.63 -11.15
CA GLY A 330 -1.07 -10.32 -11.45
C GLY A 330 -0.64 -9.27 -10.43
N GLY A 331 -0.71 -9.60 -9.14
CA GLY A 331 -0.28 -8.70 -8.08
C GLY A 331 1.23 -8.44 -8.08
N LEU A 332 2.06 -9.47 -8.26
CA LEU A 332 3.53 -9.34 -8.31
C LEU A 332 3.96 -8.50 -9.51
N PHE A 333 3.29 -8.67 -10.66
CA PHE A 333 3.51 -7.81 -11.82
C PHE A 333 3.19 -6.34 -11.51
N LEU A 334 2.14 -6.07 -10.74
CA LEU A 334 1.80 -4.71 -10.31
C LEU A 334 2.79 -4.17 -9.27
N GLY A 335 3.22 -4.99 -8.31
CA GLY A 335 4.27 -4.66 -7.34
C GLY A 335 5.58 -4.29 -8.01
N PHE A 336 5.97 -5.04 -9.05
CA PHE A 336 7.09 -4.71 -9.91
C PHE A 336 6.94 -3.36 -10.60
N LYS A 337 5.79 -3.14 -11.24
CA LYS A 337 5.54 -1.91 -12.02
C LYS A 337 5.48 -0.66 -11.14
N LYS A 338 4.98 -0.77 -9.91
CA LYS A 338 4.89 0.33 -8.95
C LYS A 338 6.12 0.44 -8.04
N SER A 339 7.09 -0.46 -8.15
CA SER A 339 8.19 -0.61 -7.19
C SER A 339 7.70 -0.64 -5.74
N ASP A 340 6.60 -1.36 -5.51
CA ASP A 340 5.96 -1.50 -4.20
C ASP A 340 6.36 -2.82 -3.55
N ASP A 341 7.38 -2.75 -2.70
CA ASP A 341 7.93 -3.91 -1.98
C ASP A 341 6.91 -4.52 -1.02
N ILE A 342 6.10 -3.70 -0.32
CA ILE A 342 5.11 -4.19 0.65
C ILE A 342 4.02 -4.96 -0.07
N LEU A 343 3.54 -4.45 -1.22
CA LEU A 343 2.58 -5.16 -2.04
C LEU A 343 3.16 -6.52 -2.49
N SER A 344 4.39 -6.53 -3.00
CA SER A 344 5.04 -7.74 -3.51
C SER A 344 5.23 -8.79 -2.42
N ILE A 345 5.73 -8.39 -1.24
CA ILE A 345 5.91 -9.26 -0.08
C ILE A 345 4.55 -9.74 0.45
N GLY A 346 3.56 -8.86 0.55
CA GLY A 346 2.22 -9.21 1.02
C GLY A 346 1.56 -10.26 0.13
N ILE A 347 1.64 -10.10 -1.20
CA ILE A 347 1.14 -11.10 -2.15
C ILE A 347 1.88 -12.42 -2.02
N PHE A 348 3.21 -12.39 -1.90
CA PHE A 348 4.01 -13.58 -1.69
C PHE A 348 3.58 -14.36 -0.44
N VAL A 349 3.40 -13.66 0.69
CA VAL A 349 2.97 -14.29 1.94
C VAL A 349 1.54 -14.85 1.81
N LEU A 350 0.59 -14.06 1.31
CA LEU A 350 -0.80 -14.48 1.17
C LEU A 350 -0.96 -15.68 0.23
N ALA A 351 -0.26 -15.68 -0.91
CA ALA A 351 -0.27 -16.78 -1.86
C ALA A 351 0.21 -18.09 -1.22
N ASN A 352 1.32 -18.03 -0.48
CA ASN A 352 1.91 -19.19 0.17
C ASN A 352 1.07 -19.72 1.32
N ILE A 353 0.40 -18.84 2.08
CA ILE A 353 -0.59 -19.25 3.09
C ILE A 353 -1.72 -20.04 2.42
N ILE A 354 -2.27 -19.53 1.30
CA ILE A 354 -3.32 -20.24 0.58
C ILE A 354 -2.82 -21.61 0.09
N PHE A 355 -1.69 -21.64 -0.59
CA PHE A 355 -1.12 -22.90 -1.06
C PHE A 355 -0.92 -23.90 0.08
N LEU A 356 -0.46 -23.44 1.26
CA LEU A 356 -0.26 -24.27 2.44
C LEU A 356 -1.57 -24.84 2.99
N LEU A 357 -2.62 -24.02 3.08
CA LEU A 357 -3.92 -24.40 3.63
C LEU A 357 -4.73 -25.32 2.73
N VAL A 358 -4.48 -25.29 1.42
CA VAL A 358 -5.26 -26.03 0.44
C VAL A 358 -4.95 -27.55 0.55
N PRO A 359 -5.96 -28.40 0.84
CA PRO A 359 -5.79 -29.83 1.05
C PRO A 359 -5.72 -30.57 -0.29
N PHE A 360 -4.62 -31.28 -0.51
CA PHE A 360 -4.44 -32.14 -1.68
C PHE A 360 -4.46 -33.61 -1.30
N SER A 361 -5.33 -34.39 -1.94
CA SER A 361 -5.32 -35.84 -1.91
C SER A 361 -4.65 -36.37 -3.17
N GLY A 362 -3.36 -36.70 -3.05
CA GLY A 362 -2.59 -37.38 -4.12
C GLY A 362 -1.33 -36.64 -4.57
N ASP A 363 -0.41 -37.41 -5.15
CA ASP A 363 0.95 -36.97 -5.50
C ASP A 363 0.96 -35.79 -6.47
N ILE A 364 0.08 -35.80 -7.47
CA ILE A 364 -0.05 -34.72 -8.46
C ILE A 364 -0.41 -33.40 -7.79
N GLY A 365 -1.29 -33.44 -6.79
CA GLY A 365 -1.70 -32.26 -6.04
C GLY A 365 -0.56 -31.59 -5.30
N TRP A 366 0.26 -32.39 -4.60
CA TRP A 366 1.48 -31.93 -3.93
C TRP A 366 2.47 -31.31 -4.91
N ILE A 367 2.70 -31.95 -6.06
CA ILE A 367 3.58 -31.42 -7.10
C ILE A 367 3.08 -30.06 -7.60
N VAL A 368 1.78 -29.91 -7.84
CA VAL A 368 1.18 -28.63 -8.28
C VAL A 368 1.36 -27.53 -7.23
N LYS A 369 1.20 -27.85 -5.94
CA LYS A 369 1.41 -26.92 -4.83
C LYS A 369 2.87 -26.45 -4.75
N LEU A 370 3.82 -27.38 -4.83
CA LEU A 370 5.25 -27.08 -4.82
C LEU A 370 5.67 -26.23 -6.03
N ILE A 371 5.21 -26.59 -7.24
CA ILE A 371 5.50 -25.82 -8.45
C ILE A 371 4.92 -24.40 -8.35
N SER A 372 3.68 -24.26 -7.87
CA SER A 372 3.02 -22.96 -7.73
C SER A 372 3.72 -22.07 -6.70
N SER A 373 4.07 -22.63 -5.55
CA SER A 373 4.85 -21.95 -4.50
C SER A 373 6.22 -21.54 -5.02
N ALA A 374 6.96 -22.45 -5.65
CA ALA A 374 8.28 -22.17 -6.23
C ALA A 374 8.21 -21.06 -7.30
N LEU A 375 7.21 -21.09 -8.18
CA LEU A 375 7.01 -20.08 -9.22
C LEU A 375 6.76 -18.70 -8.60
N VAL A 376 5.83 -18.60 -7.63
CA VAL A 376 5.55 -17.35 -6.92
C VAL A 376 6.79 -16.86 -6.17
N GLY A 377 7.55 -17.76 -5.54
CA GLY A 377 8.80 -17.46 -4.86
C GLY A 377 9.87 -16.88 -5.79
N VAL A 378 10.14 -17.54 -6.92
CA VAL A 378 11.13 -17.08 -7.91
C VAL A 378 10.74 -15.71 -8.48
N VAL A 379 9.48 -15.52 -8.85
CA VAL A 379 9.00 -14.21 -9.36
C VAL A 379 9.15 -13.13 -8.28
N THR A 380 8.80 -13.44 -7.03
CA THR A 380 8.95 -12.50 -5.92
C THR A 380 10.41 -12.11 -5.69
N LEU A 381 11.31 -13.08 -5.67
CA LEU A 381 12.75 -12.84 -5.53
C LEU A 381 13.28 -11.96 -6.67
N PHE A 382 12.84 -12.20 -7.90
CA PHE A 382 13.21 -11.37 -9.05
C PHE A 382 12.71 -9.93 -8.90
N VAL A 383 11.45 -9.74 -8.50
CA VAL A 383 10.85 -8.42 -8.29
C VAL A 383 11.59 -7.66 -7.18
N ILE A 384 11.86 -8.32 -6.06
CA ILE A 384 12.54 -7.73 -4.91
C ILE A 384 14.01 -7.44 -5.21
N TYR A 385 14.71 -8.34 -5.90
CA TYR A 385 16.09 -8.12 -6.31
C TYR A 385 16.23 -6.82 -7.11
N LYS A 386 15.29 -6.56 -8.03
CA LYS A 386 15.29 -5.35 -8.85
C LYS A 386 14.87 -4.09 -8.07
N ASN A 387 13.88 -4.18 -7.19
CA ASN A 387 13.38 -3.00 -6.47
C ASN A 387 14.25 -2.64 -5.25
N ASN A 388 14.60 -3.62 -4.43
CA ASN A 388 15.28 -3.44 -3.16
C ASN A 388 16.04 -4.70 -2.71
N PRO A 389 17.31 -4.87 -3.16
CA PRO A 389 18.08 -6.10 -2.94
C PRO A 389 18.37 -6.39 -1.46
N LYS A 390 18.24 -5.41 -0.56
CA LYS A 390 18.42 -5.62 0.89
C LYS A 390 17.35 -6.56 1.46
N LEU A 391 16.13 -6.53 0.90
CA LEU A 391 15.02 -7.38 1.35
C LEU A 391 15.19 -8.85 0.93
N LEU A 392 16.10 -9.15 -0.01
CA LEU A 392 16.38 -10.52 -0.45
C LEU A 392 16.83 -11.41 0.71
N LYS A 393 17.59 -10.85 1.66
CA LYS A 393 18.06 -11.57 2.86
C LYS A 393 16.91 -12.10 3.73
N PHE A 394 15.74 -11.48 3.65
CA PHE A 394 14.55 -11.87 4.41
C PHE A 394 13.62 -12.78 3.60
N VAL A 395 13.36 -12.43 2.33
CA VAL A 395 12.39 -13.19 1.52
C VAL A 395 12.93 -14.56 1.10
N PHE A 396 14.24 -14.67 0.86
CA PHE A 396 14.87 -15.94 0.51
C PHE A 396 14.67 -17.05 1.58
N PRO A 397 15.02 -16.84 2.86
CA PRO A 397 14.80 -17.86 3.88
C PRO A 397 13.32 -18.15 4.14
N ILE A 398 12.43 -17.14 4.05
CA ILE A 398 10.98 -17.38 4.18
C ILE A 398 10.49 -18.30 3.06
N ASN A 399 10.89 -18.06 1.81
CA ASN A 399 10.53 -18.93 0.69
C ASN A 399 11.04 -20.36 0.88
N TYR A 400 12.28 -20.51 1.37
CA TYR A 400 12.84 -21.82 1.66
C TYR A 400 12.06 -22.56 2.78
N ILE A 401 11.74 -21.85 3.88
CA ILE A 401 10.93 -22.39 4.97
C ILE A 401 9.55 -22.85 4.47
N VAL A 402 8.88 -22.02 3.66
CA VAL A 402 7.57 -22.37 3.09
C VAL A 402 7.66 -23.63 2.24
N ILE A 403 8.68 -23.77 1.39
CA ILE A 403 8.86 -24.97 0.56
C ILE A 403 9.09 -26.20 1.45
N ILE A 404 9.90 -26.09 2.52
CA ILE A 404 10.09 -27.19 3.48
C ILE A 404 8.78 -27.57 4.17
N PHE A 405 7.95 -26.61 4.58
CA PHE A 405 6.64 -26.90 5.18
C PHE A 405 5.65 -27.56 4.21
N MET A 406 5.90 -27.47 2.90
CA MET A 406 5.08 -28.11 1.86
C MET A 406 5.63 -29.49 1.43
N LEU A 407 6.83 -29.86 1.87
CA LEU A 407 7.40 -31.21 1.70
C LEU A 407 7.06 -32.06 2.93
#